data_AF-A0A944V9R2-F1
#
_entry.id   AF-A0A944V9R2-F1
#
_cell.length_a   1.000
_cell.length_b   1.000
_cell.length_c   1.000
_cell.angle_alpha   90.00
_cell.angle_beta   90.00
_cell.angle_gamma   90.00
#
_symmetry.space_group_name_H-M   'P 1'
#
loop_
_entity.id
_entity.type
_entity.pdbx_description
1 polymer ?
#
loop_
_entity_poly.entity_id
_entity_poly.type
_entity_poly.pdbx_seq_one_letter_code
_entity_poly.pdbx_strand_id
1 'polypeptide(L)'
;MSSAMTGRLLSSMTPRDRRALGIVAGFLFAIAAYTQLIEPLVFRFESALERRDRAERASAGYAQKIRMLPRREHRLAELEREMSALRAYFAPDVAAQSAPTESLIDELMAYASISGVRLRQLVPDVETLPDSQGRIHDLELTGDYVSLRRYLYLLETSPRRFDLAELEMSPPKEGGSRVRVRFFDPAPASSPSGALSGVEPLMIGVYGTADDLPMYVAREAGDFATADVVVNLMPAGSPQLSVNRLLSGELDAVVASLYDIMRYRLAGVPLQVVMPLGQLPLATSLVVETNSGVDELTALAGKTLGLESHGMAEVLLLQLLFESGMSRSDIDIVYLDRRAMVRHLKSGLVDAVLVSGLNKAGLAYLGLQEIERFASGNSDWQSYLVVHADSLTLFPQRWQAVANALFATAKRLEAKDPSSVELADNWLRYRNTGAAASALSEVRFIDVAKAAQLLGSDADFALGPLQDLLLELGEEVPDTSRDELVNETWLQAMLERAGDN
;
A
#
# COMPACT_ATOMS: atom_id res chain seq x y z
N MET A 1 -54.98 -70.19 54.54
CA MET A 1 -56.01 -70.13 55.61
C MET A 1 -55.66 -69.08 56.68
N SER A 2 -55.45 -67.82 56.30
CA SER A 2 -55.12 -66.72 57.25
C SER A 2 -55.95 -65.44 57.02
N SER A 3 -56.50 -65.24 55.81
CA SER A 3 -57.37 -64.08 55.51
C SER A 3 -58.77 -64.14 56.14
N ALA A 4 -59.24 -65.33 56.57
CA ALA A 4 -60.58 -65.49 57.15
C ALA A 4 -60.66 -65.11 58.63
N MET A 5 -59.52 -64.97 59.33
CA MET A 5 -59.49 -64.62 60.75
C MET A 5 -59.40 -63.10 61.01
N THR A 6 -58.84 -62.34 60.08
CA THR A 6 -58.65 -60.88 60.21
C THR A 6 -59.98 -60.12 60.18
N GLY A 7 -60.99 -60.65 59.47
CA GLY A 7 -62.32 -60.04 59.41
C GLY A 7 -63.10 -60.04 60.73
N ARG A 8 -62.85 -61.02 61.62
CA ARG A 8 -63.54 -61.10 62.94
C ARG A 8 -62.92 -60.22 64.02
N LEU A 9 -61.65 -59.86 63.91
CA LEU A 9 -60.97 -58.97 64.88
C LEU A 9 -61.33 -57.49 64.67
N LEU A 10 -61.63 -57.09 63.43
CA LEU A 10 -62.03 -55.70 63.11
C LEU A 10 -63.48 -55.38 63.49
N SER A 11 -64.36 -56.39 63.63
CA SER A 11 -65.77 -56.19 64.00
C SER A 11 -66.02 -55.96 65.49
N SER A 12 -65.08 -56.33 66.38
CA SER A 12 -65.20 -56.14 67.83
C SER A 12 -64.49 -54.87 68.35
N MET A 13 -63.91 -54.06 67.46
CA MET A 13 -63.22 -52.83 67.84
C MET A 13 -64.17 -51.64 67.98
N THR A 14 -64.00 -50.87 69.06
CA THR A 14 -64.79 -49.67 69.31
C THR A 14 -64.58 -48.64 68.18
N PRO A 15 -65.55 -47.74 67.93
CA PRO A 15 -65.44 -46.76 66.85
C PRO A 15 -64.19 -45.86 66.98
N ARG A 16 -63.71 -45.62 68.21
CA ARG A 16 -62.47 -44.86 68.48
C ARG A 16 -61.24 -45.63 68.01
N ASP A 17 -61.14 -46.92 68.31
CA ASP A 17 -59.97 -47.74 67.94
C ASP A 17 -59.88 -47.94 66.43
N ARG A 18 -61.00 -48.07 65.74
CA ARG A 18 -61.04 -48.13 64.26
C ARG A 18 -60.56 -46.82 63.62
N ARG A 19 -60.91 -45.66 64.18
CA ARG A 19 -60.39 -44.37 63.73
C ARG A 19 -58.89 -44.24 64.00
N ALA A 20 -58.43 -44.65 65.18
CA ALA A 20 -57.00 -44.63 65.52
C ALA A 20 -56.19 -45.53 64.58
N LEU A 21 -56.66 -46.76 64.30
CA LEU A 21 -56.01 -47.67 63.36
C LEU A 21 -55.98 -47.10 61.93
N GLY A 22 -57.06 -46.45 61.49
CA GLY A 22 -57.12 -45.78 60.18
C GLY A 22 -56.14 -44.62 60.06
N ILE A 23 -55.98 -43.81 61.12
CA ILE A 23 -54.99 -42.72 61.16
C ILE A 23 -53.57 -43.28 61.13
N VAL A 24 -53.28 -44.33 61.93
CA VAL A 24 -51.95 -44.97 61.95
C VAL A 24 -51.64 -45.62 60.60
N ALA A 25 -52.59 -46.33 60.00
CA ALA A 25 -52.40 -46.93 58.68
C ALA A 25 -52.19 -45.87 57.59
N GLY A 26 -52.94 -44.76 57.64
CA GLY A 26 -52.74 -43.62 56.73
C GLY A 26 -51.38 -42.95 56.91
N PHE A 27 -50.91 -42.80 58.15
CA PHE A 27 -49.61 -42.24 58.46
C PHE A 27 -48.46 -43.15 58.00
N LEU A 28 -48.58 -44.46 58.23
CA LEU A 28 -47.62 -45.44 57.73
C LEU A 28 -47.59 -45.49 56.19
N PHE A 29 -48.75 -45.38 55.54
CA PHE A 29 -48.83 -45.29 54.08
C PHE A 29 -48.18 -44.00 53.56
N ALA A 30 -48.39 -42.86 54.22
CA ALA A 30 -47.75 -41.60 53.85
C ALA A 30 -46.22 -41.67 54.01
N ILE A 31 -45.72 -42.29 55.09
CA ILE A 31 -44.28 -42.53 55.27
C ILE A 31 -43.73 -43.44 54.17
N ALA A 32 -44.41 -44.55 53.89
CA ALA A 32 -43.99 -45.48 52.83
C ALA A 32 -44.02 -44.81 51.44
N ALA A 33 -45.03 -43.98 51.16
CA ALA A 33 -45.11 -43.21 49.93
C ALA A 33 -43.98 -42.18 49.84
N TYR A 34 -43.65 -41.50 50.94
CA TYR A 34 -42.55 -40.54 50.98
C TYR A 34 -41.20 -41.22 50.70
N THR A 35 -40.90 -42.35 51.35
CA THR A 35 -39.63 -43.07 51.16
C THR A 35 -39.54 -43.78 49.81
N GLN A 36 -40.65 -44.27 49.26
CA GLN A 36 -40.63 -45.00 47.98
C GLN A 36 -40.72 -44.07 46.76
N LEU A 37 -41.35 -42.89 46.86
CA LEU A 37 -41.57 -42.00 45.71
C LEU A 37 -40.74 -40.73 45.76
N ILE A 38 -40.72 -40.04 46.92
CA ILE A 38 -40.13 -38.70 47.01
C ILE A 38 -38.62 -38.79 47.22
N GLU A 39 -38.16 -39.64 48.14
CA GLU A 39 -36.73 -39.79 48.45
C GLU A 39 -35.87 -40.18 47.22
N PRO A 40 -36.29 -41.13 46.35
CA PRO A 40 -35.53 -41.45 45.14
C PRO A 40 -35.54 -40.31 44.11
N LEU A 41 -36.61 -39.50 44.06
CA LEU A 41 -36.68 -38.34 43.18
C LEU A 41 -35.75 -37.23 43.64
N VAL A 42 -35.68 -36.96 44.95
CA VAL A 42 -34.74 -36.00 45.53
C VAL A 42 -33.30 -36.43 45.23
N PHE A 43 -32.97 -37.71 45.46
CA PHE A 43 -31.64 -38.23 45.14
C PHE A 43 -31.29 -38.15 43.64
N ARG A 44 -32.27 -38.42 42.75
CA ARG A 44 -32.08 -38.24 41.30
C ARG A 44 -31.90 -36.77 40.92
N PHE A 45 -32.60 -35.85 41.57
CA PHE A 45 -32.47 -34.43 41.33
C PHE A 45 -31.12 -33.88 41.81
N GLU A 46 -30.69 -34.24 43.02
CA GLU A 46 -29.37 -33.87 43.55
C GLU A 46 -28.24 -34.43 42.69
N SER A 47 -28.32 -35.71 42.30
CA SER A 47 -27.31 -36.32 41.42
C SER A 47 -27.34 -35.76 39.98
N ALA A 48 -28.46 -35.18 39.53
CA ALA A 48 -28.53 -34.46 38.27
C ALA A 48 -27.90 -33.05 38.39
N LEU A 49 -28.14 -32.35 39.51
CA LEU A 49 -27.49 -31.09 39.83
C LEU A 49 -25.97 -31.24 39.92
N GLU A 50 -25.47 -32.26 40.63
CA GLU A 50 -24.02 -32.53 40.71
C GLU A 50 -23.40 -32.88 39.35
N ARG A 51 -24.13 -33.58 38.48
CA ARG A 51 -23.69 -33.85 37.11
C ARG A 51 -23.63 -32.57 36.29
N ARG A 52 -24.62 -31.69 36.41
CA ARG A 52 -24.64 -30.38 35.76
C ARG A 52 -23.49 -29.51 36.25
N ASP A 53 -23.27 -29.41 37.56
CA ASP A 53 -22.16 -28.66 38.15
C ASP A 53 -20.80 -29.17 37.69
N ARG A 54 -20.62 -30.50 37.63
CA ARG A 54 -19.40 -31.09 37.07
C ARG A 54 -19.23 -30.79 35.59
N ALA A 55 -20.31 -30.84 34.81
CA ALA A 55 -20.29 -30.48 33.39
C ALA A 55 -19.98 -28.99 33.16
N GLU A 56 -20.52 -28.09 33.98
CA GLU A 56 -20.23 -26.65 33.94
C GLU A 56 -18.79 -26.36 34.37
N ARG A 57 -18.25 -27.03 35.40
CA ARG A 57 -16.83 -26.89 35.79
C ARG A 57 -15.89 -27.47 34.72
N ALA A 58 -16.27 -28.58 34.10
CA ALA A 58 -15.52 -29.14 32.98
C ALA A 58 -15.58 -28.20 31.77
N SER A 59 -16.76 -27.66 31.41
CA SER A 59 -16.92 -26.73 30.29
C SER A 59 -16.19 -25.41 30.53
N ALA A 60 -16.16 -24.90 31.76
CA ALA A 60 -15.37 -23.73 32.13
C ALA A 60 -13.86 -23.98 31.95
N GLY A 61 -13.38 -25.17 32.32
CA GLY A 61 -12.00 -25.60 32.05
C GLY A 61 -11.69 -25.77 30.56
N TYR A 62 -12.66 -26.22 29.75
CA TYR A 62 -12.55 -26.27 28.29
C TYR A 62 -12.61 -24.88 27.65
N ALA A 63 -13.45 -23.96 28.15
CA ALA A 63 -13.52 -22.57 27.68
C ALA A 63 -12.20 -21.82 27.92
N GLN A 64 -11.50 -22.12 29.02
CA GLN A 64 -10.14 -21.62 29.29
C GLN A 64 -9.09 -22.21 28.34
N LYS A 65 -9.28 -23.44 27.84
CA LYS A 65 -8.42 -24.06 26.81
C LYS A 65 -8.76 -23.62 25.37
N ILE A 66 -9.98 -23.15 25.13
CA ILE A 66 -10.47 -22.67 23.83
C ILE A 66 -10.20 -21.16 23.64
N ARG A 67 -9.97 -20.39 24.72
CA ARG A 67 -9.25 -19.12 24.59
C ARG A 67 -7.91 -19.43 23.96
N MET A 68 -7.73 -18.99 22.72
CA MET A 68 -6.48 -19.12 21.98
C MET A 68 -5.33 -18.79 22.94
N LEU A 69 -4.40 -19.72 23.14
CA LEU A 69 -3.22 -19.48 23.98
C LEU A 69 -2.60 -18.14 23.55
N PRO A 70 -2.14 -17.25 24.45
CA PRO A 70 -1.54 -15.97 24.06
C PRO A 70 -0.44 -16.11 23.00
N ARG A 71 0.27 -17.25 23.00
CA ARG A 71 1.24 -17.61 21.94
C ARG A 71 0.62 -17.88 20.57
N ARG A 72 -0.57 -18.49 20.52
CA ARG A 72 -1.32 -18.74 19.28
C ARG A 72 -2.00 -17.46 18.78
N GLU A 73 -2.51 -16.61 19.66
CA GLU A 73 -3.00 -15.27 19.27
C GLU A 73 -1.86 -14.42 18.72
N HIS A 74 -0.71 -14.41 19.40
CA HIS A 74 0.49 -13.75 18.91
C HIS A 74 0.96 -14.33 17.58
N ARG A 75 0.98 -15.67 17.44
CA ARG A 75 1.39 -16.32 16.18
C ARG A 75 0.38 -16.10 15.06
N LEU A 76 -0.91 -16.06 15.35
CA LEU A 76 -1.95 -15.75 14.38
C LEU A 76 -1.84 -14.29 13.94
N ALA A 77 -1.67 -13.34 14.87
CA ALA A 77 -1.44 -11.94 14.55
C ALA A 77 -0.13 -11.71 13.78
N GLU A 78 0.89 -12.53 14.03
CA GLU A 78 2.12 -12.57 13.24
C GLU A 78 1.85 -13.11 11.82
N LEU A 79 1.20 -14.26 11.68
CA LEU A 79 0.83 -14.87 10.39
C LEU A 79 -0.13 -14.01 9.57
N GLU A 80 -1.07 -13.33 10.22
CA GLU A 80 -1.97 -12.39 9.56
C GLU A 80 -1.19 -11.18 9.05
N ARG A 81 -0.26 -10.64 9.84
CA ARG A 81 0.65 -9.57 9.39
C ARG A 81 1.52 -10.04 8.22
N GLU A 82 2.03 -11.28 8.27
CA GLU A 82 2.81 -11.90 7.19
C GLU A 82 1.97 -12.07 5.90
N MET A 83 0.79 -12.69 6.00
CA MET A 83 -0.11 -12.90 4.86
C MET A 83 -0.52 -11.57 4.23
N SER A 84 -0.71 -10.55 5.06
CA SER A 84 -1.07 -9.23 4.59
C SER A 84 0.11 -8.43 4.05
N ALA A 85 1.35 -8.72 4.44
CA ALA A 85 2.54 -8.22 3.74
C ALA A 85 2.81 -8.95 2.40
N LEU A 86 2.29 -10.19 2.23
CA LEU A 86 2.35 -10.97 0.99
C LEU A 86 1.26 -10.59 -0.04
N ARG A 87 -0.01 -10.56 0.41
CA ARG A 87 -1.09 -9.85 -0.29
C ARG A 87 -0.81 -8.37 -0.40
N ALA A 88 0.19 -7.96 0.38
CA ALA A 88 1.04 -6.80 0.46
C ALA A 88 2.10 -6.60 -0.60
N TYR A 89 2.25 -7.54 -1.52
CA TYR A 89 3.34 -7.52 -2.48
C TYR A 89 2.88 -7.82 -3.92
N PHE A 90 1.86 -8.66 -4.10
CA PHE A 90 1.35 -9.18 -5.39
C PHE A 90 0.14 -8.50 -6.07
N ALA A 91 -0.35 -7.36 -5.65
CA ALA A 91 -1.59 -6.77 -6.14
C ALA A 91 -1.29 -5.58 -7.02
N PRO A 92 -2.25 -5.20 -7.85
CA PRO A 92 -1.96 -4.28 -8.93
C PRO A 92 -1.68 -2.87 -8.43
N ASP A 93 -0.81 -2.17 -9.17
CA ASP A 93 -0.68 -0.73 -9.07
C ASP A 93 -1.80 -0.10 -9.90
N VAL A 94 -2.77 0.52 -9.22
CA VAL A 94 -3.96 1.10 -9.85
C VAL A 94 -3.59 2.26 -10.78
N ALA A 95 -2.56 3.05 -10.45
CA ALA A 95 -2.10 4.11 -11.34
C ALA A 95 -1.49 3.50 -12.61
N ALA A 96 -0.65 2.47 -12.47
CA ALA A 96 -0.08 1.77 -13.62
C ALA A 96 -1.17 1.15 -14.52
N GLN A 97 -2.18 0.50 -13.93
CA GLN A 97 -3.28 -0.10 -14.69
C GLN A 97 -4.20 0.93 -15.36
N SER A 98 -4.38 2.10 -14.75
CA SER A 98 -5.19 3.19 -15.32
C SER A 98 -4.44 4.06 -16.31
N ALA A 99 -3.13 3.84 -16.48
CA ALA A 99 -2.32 4.67 -17.35
C ALA A 99 -2.60 4.41 -18.85
N PRO A 100 -2.47 5.45 -19.71
CA PRO A 100 -2.66 5.38 -21.15
C PRO A 100 -1.77 4.33 -21.83
N THR A 101 -2.10 3.99 -23.07
CA THR A 101 -1.42 2.93 -23.83
C THR A 101 0.02 3.29 -24.19
N GLU A 102 0.30 4.57 -24.30
CA GLU A 102 1.62 5.14 -24.55
C GLU A 102 2.60 4.72 -23.44
N SER A 103 2.16 4.81 -22.18
CA SER A 103 2.98 4.42 -21.02
C SER A 103 3.35 2.93 -20.99
N LEU A 104 2.52 2.06 -21.59
CA LEU A 104 2.83 0.64 -21.77
C LEU A 104 4.04 0.45 -22.69
N ILE A 105 4.13 1.24 -23.77
CA ILE A 105 5.24 1.14 -24.73
C ILE A 105 6.56 1.51 -24.03
N ASP A 106 6.56 2.60 -23.26
CA ASP A 106 7.73 3.05 -22.50
C ASP A 106 8.20 1.97 -21.51
N GLU A 107 7.26 1.36 -20.77
CA GLU A 107 7.55 0.30 -19.81
C GLU A 107 8.19 -0.93 -20.49
N LEU A 108 7.60 -1.41 -21.59
CA LEU A 108 8.12 -2.56 -22.34
C LEU A 108 9.49 -2.30 -22.96
N MET A 109 9.76 -1.06 -23.38
CA MET A 109 11.05 -0.62 -23.90
C MET A 109 12.11 -0.51 -22.79
N ALA A 110 11.75 -0.01 -21.61
CA ALA A 110 12.62 -0.01 -20.45
C ALA A 110 13.03 -1.44 -20.06
N TYR A 111 12.09 -2.38 -20.06
CA TYR A 111 12.40 -3.80 -19.82
C TYR A 111 13.35 -4.38 -20.86
N ALA A 112 13.23 -3.98 -22.12
CA ALA A 112 14.13 -4.43 -23.19
C ALA A 112 15.56 -3.94 -22.92
N SER A 113 15.70 -2.66 -22.54
CA SER A 113 16.97 -2.06 -22.18
C SER A 113 17.63 -2.75 -20.97
N ILE A 114 16.88 -2.96 -19.88
CA ILE A 114 17.39 -3.58 -18.64
C ILE A 114 17.82 -5.04 -18.87
N SER A 115 17.03 -5.78 -19.66
CA SER A 115 17.29 -7.20 -19.88
C SER A 115 18.34 -7.48 -20.97
N GLY A 116 18.61 -6.51 -21.85
CA GLY A 116 19.46 -6.67 -23.04
C GLY A 116 18.76 -7.34 -24.22
N VAL A 117 17.43 -7.45 -24.18
CA VAL A 117 16.62 -7.99 -25.28
C VAL A 117 16.33 -6.90 -26.32
N ARG A 118 16.25 -7.27 -27.60
CA ARG A 118 15.70 -6.40 -28.64
C ARG A 118 14.23 -6.67 -28.86
N LEU A 119 13.39 -5.67 -28.56
CA LEU A 119 11.99 -5.64 -28.94
C LEU A 119 11.88 -5.41 -30.45
N ARG A 120 11.29 -6.37 -31.17
CA ARG A 120 11.15 -6.35 -32.63
C ARG A 120 9.82 -5.75 -33.07
N GLN A 121 8.76 -6.10 -32.36
CA GLN A 121 7.40 -5.70 -32.70
C GLN A 121 6.54 -5.72 -31.45
N LEU A 122 5.65 -4.73 -31.34
CA LEU A 122 4.55 -4.69 -30.39
C LEU A 122 3.27 -4.42 -31.19
N VAL A 123 2.27 -5.28 -31.05
CA VAL A 123 0.94 -5.09 -31.61
C VAL A 123 -0.02 -4.92 -30.43
N PRO A 124 -0.44 -3.68 -30.12
CA PRO A 124 -1.38 -3.45 -29.05
C PRO A 124 -2.82 -3.77 -29.45
N ASP A 125 -3.64 -4.14 -28.47
CA ASP A 125 -5.10 -4.29 -28.59
C ASP A 125 -5.53 -5.26 -29.71
N VAL A 126 -4.95 -6.46 -29.68
CA VAL A 126 -5.17 -7.52 -30.68
C VAL A 126 -6.58 -8.11 -30.57
N GLU A 127 -7.14 -8.11 -29.36
CA GLU A 127 -8.46 -8.67 -29.06
C GLU A 127 -9.10 -7.97 -27.86
N THR A 128 -10.35 -7.53 -28.02
CA THR A 128 -11.18 -6.99 -26.95
C THR A 128 -12.10 -8.09 -26.42
N LEU A 129 -11.88 -8.53 -25.19
CA LEU A 129 -12.70 -9.53 -24.53
C LEU A 129 -14.01 -8.88 -24.00
N PRO A 130 -15.21 -9.36 -24.38
CA PRO A 130 -16.49 -8.70 -24.08
C PRO A 130 -16.81 -8.51 -22.59
N ASP A 131 -16.24 -9.33 -21.70
CA ASP A 131 -16.57 -9.39 -20.27
C ASP A 131 -15.39 -9.06 -19.34
N SER A 132 -14.22 -8.66 -19.87
CA SER A 132 -13.05 -8.33 -19.05
C SER A 132 -12.61 -6.89 -19.25
N GLN A 133 -12.40 -6.15 -18.16
CA GLN A 133 -11.77 -4.83 -18.21
C GLN A 133 -10.26 -5.03 -18.45
N GLY A 134 -9.82 -4.93 -19.71
CA GLY A 134 -8.42 -5.08 -20.10
C GLY A 134 -8.23 -5.31 -21.60
N ARG A 135 -6.98 -5.42 -22.06
CA ARG A 135 -6.59 -5.53 -23.48
C ARG A 135 -5.58 -6.65 -23.69
N ILE A 136 -5.58 -7.26 -24.87
CA ILE A 136 -4.57 -8.27 -25.24
C ILE A 136 -3.52 -7.64 -26.14
N HIS A 137 -2.25 -7.92 -25.87
CA HIS A 137 -1.10 -7.41 -26.63
C HIS A 137 -0.22 -8.57 -27.11
N ASP A 138 0.30 -8.45 -28.33
CA ASP A 138 1.29 -9.37 -28.89
C ASP A 138 2.66 -8.68 -29.01
N LEU A 139 3.69 -9.37 -28.58
CA LEU A 139 5.06 -8.87 -28.49
C LEU A 139 6.04 -9.86 -29.13
N GLU A 140 6.94 -9.37 -29.98
CA GLU A 140 8.05 -10.16 -30.54
C GLU A 140 9.39 -9.66 -30.04
N LEU A 141 10.19 -10.57 -29.48
CA LEU A 141 11.47 -10.32 -28.82
C LEU A 141 12.59 -11.13 -29.45
N THR A 142 13.82 -10.61 -29.40
CA THR A 142 15.03 -11.32 -29.80
C THR A 142 16.17 -11.12 -28.81
N GLY A 143 16.82 -12.20 -28.37
CA GLY A 143 17.93 -12.14 -27.42
C GLY A 143 18.50 -13.53 -27.11
N ASP A 144 19.55 -13.57 -26.28
CA ASP A 144 19.99 -14.83 -25.69
C ASP A 144 19.03 -15.31 -24.61
N TYR A 145 19.18 -16.56 -24.15
CA TYR A 145 18.27 -17.15 -23.17
C TYR A 145 18.27 -16.41 -21.82
N VAL A 146 19.41 -15.86 -21.40
CA VAL A 146 19.53 -15.17 -20.11
C VAL A 146 18.78 -13.85 -20.17
N SER A 147 19.01 -13.05 -21.21
CA SER A 147 18.29 -11.81 -21.48
C SER A 147 16.80 -12.03 -21.65
N LEU A 148 16.38 -13.05 -22.43
CA LEU A 148 14.96 -13.36 -22.62
C LEU A 148 14.28 -13.75 -21.31
N ARG A 149 14.92 -14.58 -20.48
CA ARG A 149 14.40 -14.93 -19.16
C ARG A 149 14.25 -13.71 -18.27
N ARG A 150 15.22 -12.79 -18.29
CA ARG A 150 15.16 -11.52 -17.57
C ARG A 150 13.97 -10.67 -18.02
N TYR A 151 13.76 -10.54 -19.34
CA TYR A 151 12.62 -9.79 -19.87
C TYR A 151 11.28 -10.39 -19.47
N LEU A 152 11.10 -11.70 -19.62
CA LEU A 152 9.84 -12.37 -19.24
C LEU A 152 9.55 -12.20 -17.75
N TYR A 153 10.58 -12.23 -16.90
CA TYR A 153 10.43 -11.93 -15.48
C TYR A 153 9.97 -10.48 -15.24
N LEU A 154 10.53 -9.50 -15.94
CA LEU A 154 10.08 -8.10 -15.84
C LEU A 154 8.62 -7.95 -16.27
N LEU A 155 8.24 -8.63 -17.35
CA LEU A 155 6.88 -8.62 -17.89
C LEU A 155 5.87 -9.23 -16.91
N GLU A 156 6.11 -10.47 -16.43
CA GLU A 156 5.25 -11.13 -15.42
C GLU A 156 5.14 -10.33 -14.13
N THR A 157 6.18 -9.57 -13.84
CA THR A 157 6.25 -8.82 -12.62
C THR A 157 5.86 -7.36 -12.76
N SER A 158 5.40 -6.92 -13.92
CA SER A 158 4.96 -5.53 -14.15
C SER A 158 4.01 -5.02 -13.04
N PRO A 159 4.12 -3.74 -12.65
CA PRO A 159 3.15 -3.09 -11.77
C PRO A 159 1.71 -3.12 -12.32
N ARG A 160 1.54 -3.22 -13.66
CA ARG A 160 0.25 -3.41 -14.33
C ARG A 160 -0.34 -4.82 -14.13
N ARG A 161 0.49 -5.79 -13.75
CA ARG A 161 0.13 -7.22 -13.54
C ARG A 161 -0.35 -7.89 -14.83
N PHE A 162 0.51 -7.91 -15.85
CA PHE A 162 0.20 -8.61 -17.09
C PHE A 162 -0.01 -10.11 -16.84
N ASP A 163 -1.05 -10.68 -17.45
CA ASP A 163 -1.28 -12.12 -17.48
C ASP A 163 -0.76 -12.68 -18.79
N LEU A 164 0.34 -13.43 -18.73
CA LEU A 164 0.88 -14.15 -19.89
C LEU A 164 -0.13 -15.20 -20.38
N ALA A 165 -0.60 -15.04 -21.61
CA ALA A 165 -1.55 -15.97 -22.23
C ALA A 165 -0.84 -17.02 -23.09
N GLU A 166 0.13 -16.60 -23.92
CA GLU A 166 0.87 -17.50 -24.80
C GLU A 166 2.35 -17.11 -24.87
N LEU A 167 3.21 -18.12 -24.95
CA LEU A 167 4.66 -17.96 -25.11
C LEU A 167 5.17 -18.96 -26.16
N GLU A 168 5.63 -18.46 -27.30
CA GLU A 168 6.25 -19.27 -28.33
C GLU A 168 7.73 -18.93 -28.48
N MET A 169 8.61 -19.92 -28.31
CA MET A 169 10.05 -19.74 -28.49
C MET A 169 10.54 -20.51 -29.73
N SER A 170 11.12 -19.78 -30.67
CA SER A 170 11.81 -20.37 -31.82
C SER A 170 13.23 -20.80 -31.43
N PRO A 171 13.74 -21.93 -31.99
CA PRO A 171 15.11 -22.35 -31.76
C PRO A 171 16.10 -21.28 -32.23
N PRO A 172 17.24 -21.11 -31.53
CA PRO A 172 18.18 -20.04 -31.80
C PRO A 172 18.77 -20.14 -33.21
N LYS A 173 18.84 -19.01 -33.91
CA LYS A 173 19.57 -18.84 -35.18
C LYS A 173 20.54 -17.67 -35.02
N GLU A 174 21.66 -17.68 -35.74
CA GLU A 174 22.76 -16.69 -35.72
C GLU A 174 22.39 -15.34 -35.05
N GLY A 175 22.63 -15.23 -33.74
CA GLY A 175 22.37 -14.01 -32.96
C GLY A 175 21.26 -14.06 -31.89
N GLY A 176 20.58 -15.20 -31.67
CA GLY A 176 19.71 -15.42 -30.50
C GLY A 176 18.42 -16.19 -30.78
N SER A 177 17.60 -16.38 -29.76
CA SER A 177 16.26 -16.96 -29.89
C SER A 177 15.24 -15.85 -30.17
N ARG A 178 14.23 -16.17 -30.98
CA ARG A 178 13.07 -15.31 -31.20
C ARG A 178 11.92 -15.81 -30.34
N VAL A 179 11.27 -14.90 -29.61
CA VAL A 179 10.18 -15.23 -28.70
C VAL A 179 8.97 -14.37 -29.06
N ARG A 180 7.81 -15.00 -29.17
CA ARG A 180 6.53 -14.30 -29.23
C ARG A 180 5.81 -14.48 -27.90
N VAL A 181 5.28 -13.38 -27.40
CA VAL A 181 4.59 -13.31 -26.12
C VAL A 181 3.25 -12.67 -26.36
N ARG A 182 2.17 -13.36 -25.97
CA ARG A 182 0.84 -12.77 -25.84
C ARG A 182 0.55 -12.56 -24.38
N PHE A 183 0.10 -11.37 -24.02
CA PHE A 183 -0.25 -11.06 -22.64
C PHE A 183 -1.51 -10.20 -22.56
N PHE A 184 -2.25 -10.37 -21.48
CA PHE A 184 -3.40 -9.58 -21.11
C PHE A 184 -2.97 -8.46 -20.16
N ASP A 185 -3.34 -7.22 -20.49
CA ASP A 185 -3.15 -6.02 -19.68
C ASP A 185 -4.49 -5.66 -18.99
N PRO A 186 -4.63 -5.95 -17.69
CA PRO A 186 -5.86 -5.67 -16.96
C PRO A 186 -6.05 -4.17 -16.73
N ALA A 187 -7.23 -3.66 -17.08
CA ALA A 187 -7.68 -2.32 -16.69
C ALA A 187 -8.41 -2.38 -15.34
N PRO A 188 -8.31 -1.34 -14.49
CA PRO A 188 -9.02 -1.35 -13.22
C PRO A 188 -10.53 -1.28 -13.47
N ALA A 189 -11.30 -2.06 -12.71
CA ALA A 189 -12.76 -1.99 -12.73
C ALA A 189 -13.19 -0.58 -12.30
N SER A 190 -13.48 0.28 -13.26
CA SER A 190 -13.93 1.64 -12.99
C SER A 190 -15.38 1.61 -12.51
N SER A 191 -15.62 2.07 -11.29
CA SER A 191 -16.90 2.72 -10.99
C SER A 191 -16.94 3.98 -11.87
N PRO A 192 -18.00 4.22 -12.65
CA PRO A 192 -18.06 5.39 -13.51
C PRO A 192 -18.14 6.63 -12.61
N SER A 193 -16.99 7.28 -12.40
CA SER A 193 -17.00 8.71 -12.13
C SER A 193 -17.65 9.35 -13.35
N GLY A 194 -18.75 10.06 -13.13
CA GLY A 194 -19.54 10.67 -14.20
C GLY A 194 -18.63 11.56 -15.04
N ALA A 195 -18.23 11.07 -16.22
CA ALA A 195 -17.51 11.87 -17.19
C ALA A 195 -18.42 13.05 -17.55
N LEU A 196 -18.09 14.23 -17.03
CA LEU A 196 -18.57 15.49 -17.59
C LEU A 196 -18.12 15.52 -19.04
N SER A 197 -19.04 15.19 -19.94
CA SER A 197 -18.76 15.04 -21.36
C SER A 197 -18.30 16.39 -21.92
N GLY A 198 -17.02 16.51 -22.28
CA GLY A 198 -16.46 17.69 -22.96
C GLY A 198 -15.37 18.48 -22.21
N VAL A 199 -14.91 18.05 -21.02
CA VAL A 199 -13.77 18.69 -20.31
C VAL A 199 -12.54 17.79 -20.40
N GLU A 200 -11.45 18.30 -20.98
CA GLU A 200 -10.16 17.59 -21.06
C GLU A 200 -9.58 17.40 -19.64
N PRO A 201 -9.21 16.17 -19.22
CA PRO A 201 -8.73 15.92 -17.87
C PRO A 201 -7.37 16.57 -17.60
N LEU A 202 -7.13 17.03 -16.36
CA LEU A 202 -5.78 17.36 -15.91
C LEU A 202 -5.03 16.06 -15.62
N MET A 203 -3.86 15.89 -16.23
CA MET A 203 -3.03 14.70 -16.09
C MET A 203 -1.96 14.92 -15.01
N ILE A 204 -2.01 14.15 -13.91
CA ILE A 204 -1.09 14.28 -12.78
C ILE A 204 -0.27 13.00 -12.61
N GLY A 205 1.06 13.14 -12.64
CA GLY A 205 2.01 12.09 -12.36
C GLY A 205 2.18 11.85 -10.86
N VAL A 206 2.04 10.60 -10.42
CA VAL A 206 2.12 10.14 -9.02
C VAL A 206 3.03 8.91 -8.92
N TYR A 207 3.59 8.61 -7.74
CA TYR A 207 4.60 7.57 -7.56
C TYR A 207 4.12 6.33 -6.82
N GLY A 208 2.92 6.34 -6.25
CA GLY A 208 2.50 5.21 -5.43
C GLY A 208 2.90 5.33 -3.96
N THR A 209 3.31 6.51 -3.49
CA THR A 209 3.86 6.72 -2.15
C THR A 209 2.90 7.45 -1.20
N ALA A 210 3.19 7.42 0.11
CA ALA A 210 2.25 7.91 1.12
C ALA A 210 1.94 9.42 1.02
N ASP A 211 2.81 10.20 0.39
CA ASP A 211 2.60 11.61 0.06
C ASP A 211 1.64 11.85 -1.10
N ASP A 212 1.36 10.85 -1.93
CA ASP A 212 0.34 10.94 -2.98
C ASP A 212 -1.09 10.76 -2.41
N LEU A 213 -1.23 10.36 -1.13
CA LEU A 213 -2.52 10.05 -0.50
C LEU A 213 -3.60 11.13 -0.71
N PRO A 214 -3.32 12.44 -0.58
CA PRO A 214 -4.32 13.47 -0.85
C PRO A 214 -4.88 13.40 -2.28
N MET A 215 -4.06 13.07 -3.28
CA MET A 215 -4.49 12.93 -4.68
C MET A 215 -5.48 11.79 -4.86
N TYR A 216 -5.11 10.61 -4.35
CA TYR A 216 -5.93 9.41 -4.50
C TYR A 216 -7.23 9.52 -3.72
N VAL A 217 -7.16 9.98 -2.47
CA VAL A 217 -8.36 10.12 -1.63
C VAL A 217 -9.30 11.17 -2.19
N ALA A 218 -8.79 12.32 -2.67
CA ALA A 218 -9.64 13.34 -3.30
C ALA A 218 -10.35 12.81 -4.56
N ARG A 219 -9.64 12.01 -5.38
CA ARG A 219 -10.21 11.38 -6.57
C ARG A 219 -11.31 10.38 -6.21
N GLU A 220 -11.01 9.43 -5.33
CA GLU A 220 -11.95 8.35 -4.96
C GLU A 220 -13.14 8.87 -4.14
N ALA A 221 -12.95 9.94 -3.36
CA ALA A 221 -14.04 10.61 -2.63
C ALA A 221 -14.94 11.46 -3.56
N GLY A 222 -14.53 11.70 -4.81
CA GLY A 222 -15.26 12.56 -5.74
C GLY A 222 -15.10 14.06 -5.47
N ASP A 223 -14.07 14.47 -4.73
CA ASP A 223 -13.84 15.88 -4.39
C ASP A 223 -13.53 16.72 -5.64
N PHE A 224 -12.75 16.18 -6.57
CA PHE A 224 -12.47 16.87 -7.85
C PHE A 224 -13.74 17.05 -8.68
N ALA A 225 -14.60 16.02 -8.74
CA ALA A 225 -15.87 16.09 -9.46
C ALA A 225 -16.82 17.10 -8.81
N THR A 226 -16.84 17.18 -7.49
CA THR A 226 -17.61 18.19 -6.73
C THR A 226 -17.12 19.61 -7.01
N ALA A 227 -15.85 19.76 -7.35
CA ALA A 227 -15.23 21.03 -7.73
C ALA A 227 -15.26 21.30 -9.26
N ASP A 228 -16.05 20.52 -10.02
CA ASP A 228 -16.18 20.61 -11.48
C ASP A 228 -14.84 20.46 -12.26
N VAL A 229 -13.91 19.67 -11.73
CA VAL A 229 -12.63 19.35 -12.39
C VAL A 229 -12.48 17.85 -12.60
N VAL A 230 -12.09 17.45 -13.81
CA VAL A 230 -11.69 16.08 -14.12
C VAL A 230 -10.17 15.96 -13.96
N VAL A 231 -9.73 15.03 -13.11
CA VAL A 231 -8.31 14.73 -12.83
C VAL A 231 -8.06 13.25 -13.09
N ASN A 232 -7.02 12.96 -13.87
CA ASN A 232 -6.52 11.61 -14.08
C ASN A 232 -5.12 11.48 -13.48
N LEU A 233 -4.88 10.34 -12.83
CA LEU A 233 -3.59 10.04 -12.21
C LEU A 233 -2.85 9.00 -13.05
N MET A 234 -1.57 9.22 -13.27
CA MET A 234 -0.69 8.31 -14.02
C MET A 234 0.61 8.09 -13.24
N PRO A 235 1.31 6.95 -13.41
CA PRO A 235 2.65 6.80 -12.87
C PRO A 235 3.56 7.89 -13.43
N ALA A 236 4.25 8.61 -12.57
CA ALA A 236 5.28 9.56 -12.99
C ALA A 236 6.45 8.82 -13.67
N GLY A 237 6.85 7.66 -13.12
CA GLY A 237 7.94 6.85 -13.62
C GLY A 237 9.30 7.37 -13.18
N SER A 238 10.36 7.13 -13.96
CA SER A 238 11.69 7.68 -13.64
C SER A 238 11.70 9.20 -13.83
N PRO A 239 12.63 9.92 -13.20
CA PRO A 239 12.73 11.38 -13.39
C PRO A 239 12.91 11.78 -14.86
N GLN A 240 13.66 10.99 -15.65
CA GLN A 240 13.79 11.24 -17.09
C GLN A 240 12.47 11.03 -17.85
N LEU A 241 11.68 10.03 -17.44
CA LEU A 241 10.36 9.80 -18.04
C LEU A 241 9.41 10.95 -17.69
N SER A 242 9.39 11.40 -16.42
CA SER A 242 8.63 12.56 -15.98
C SER A 242 9.01 13.82 -16.79
N VAL A 243 10.30 14.09 -17.02
CA VAL A 243 10.76 15.17 -17.90
C VAL A 243 10.14 15.06 -19.29
N ASN A 244 10.25 13.90 -19.92
CA ASN A 244 9.75 13.71 -21.28
C ASN A 244 8.23 13.93 -21.35
N ARG A 245 7.49 13.44 -20.34
CA ARG A 245 6.04 13.58 -20.25
C ARG A 245 5.58 15.01 -19.99
N LEU A 246 6.32 15.76 -19.17
CA LEU A 246 6.04 17.17 -18.93
C LEU A 246 6.33 18.01 -20.18
N LEU A 247 7.43 17.75 -20.89
CA LEU A 247 7.79 18.47 -22.13
C LEU A 247 6.86 18.13 -23.30
N SER A 248 6.36 16.89 -23.37
CA SER A 248 5.41 16.46 -24.41
C SER A 248 3.97 16.94 -24.15
N GLY A 249 3.66 17.38 -22.94
CA GLY A 249 2.31 17.70 -22.49
C GLY A 249 1.46 16.46 -22.14
N GLU A 250 2.07 15.28 -22.00
CA GLU A 250 1.38 14.09 -21.49
C GLU A 250 1.03 14.22 -20.00
N LEU A 251 1.86 14.95 -19.24
CA LEU A 251 1.58 15.36 -17.87
C LEU A 251 1.43 16.87 -17.79
N ASP A 252 0.35 17.33 -17.18
CA ASP A 252 0.18 18.73 -16.78
C ASP A 252 0.89 19.04 -15.46
N ALA A 253 1.00 18.03 -14.59
CA ALA A 253 1.61 18.16 -13.28
C ALA A 253 2.22 16.85 -12.82
N VAL A 254 3.08 16.93 -11.82
CA VAL A 254 3.70 15.77 -11.18
C VAL A 254 3.93 16.06 -9.70
N VAL A 255 3.85 15.03 -8.86
CA VAL A 255 4.39 15.08 -7.51
C VAL A 255 5.91 15.14 -7.58
N ALA A 256 6.57 15.96 -6.75
CA ALA A 256 8.02 16.15 -6.84
C ALA A 256 8.63 16.58 -5.51
N SER A 257 9.86 16.15 -5.25
CA SER A 257 10.73 16.77 -4.24
C SER A 257 11.45 17.99 -4.81
N LEU A 258 12.16 18.75 -3.97
CA LEU A 258 13.04 19.82 -4.46
C LEU A 258 14.13 19.29 -5.40
N TYR A 259 14.64 18.09 -5.15
CA TYR A 259 15.63 17.47 -6.04
C TYR A 259 15.05 17.17 -7.42
N ASP A 260 13.83 16.62 -7.48
CA ASP A 260 13.14 16.37 -8.74
C ASP A 260 12.89 17.68 -9.52
N ILE A 261 12.45 18.74 -8.81
CA ILE A 261 12.26 20.08 -9.37
C ILE A 261 13.54 20.59 -10.03
N MET A 262 14.70 20.44 -9.38
CA MET A 262 15.99 20.88 -9.93
C MET A 262 16.34 20.10 -11.20
N ARG A 263 16.12 18.79 -11.21
CA ARG A 263 16.35 17.96 -12.40
C ARG A 263 15.46 18.35 -13.56
N TYR A 264 14.19 18.63 -13.29
CA TYR A 264 13.25 19.07 -14.32
C TYR A 264 13.64 20.45 -14.87
N ARG A 265 14.10 21.36 -14.01
CA ARG A 265 14.63 22.66 -14.42
C ARG A 265 15.87 22.55 -15.30
N LEU A 266 16.83 21.71 -14.93
CA LEU A 266 18.01 21.43 -15.76
C LEU A 266 17.64 20.89 -17.14
N ALA A 267 16.60 20.06 -17.21
CA ALA A 267 16.08 19.53 -18.47
C ALA A 267 15.22 20.55 -19.27
N GLY A 268 15.07 21.78 -18.78
CA GLY A 268 14.35 22.84 -19.47
C GLY A 268 12.83 22.84 -19.28
N VAL A 269 12.30 22.09 -18.31
CA VAL A 269 10.85 22.04 -18.07
C VAL A 269 10.38 23.29 -17.32
N PRO A 270 9.46 24.10 -17.88
CA PRO A 270 8.89 25.26 -17.20
C PRO A 270 7.77 24.81 -16.26
N LEU A 271 8.01 24.94 -14.96
CA LEU A 271 7.15 24.41 -13.89
C LEU A 271 6.83 25.48 -12.87
N GLN A 272 5.82 25.26 -12.04
CA GLN A 272 5.45 26.08 -10.91
C GLN A 272 5.07 25.16 -9.74
N VAL A 273 5.62 25.43 -8.56
CA VAL A 273 5.26 24.76 -7.31
C VAL A 273 3.95 25.37 -6.83
N VAL A 274 2.89 24.55 -6.78
CA VAL A 274 1.53 25.00 -6.50
C VAL A 274 1.15 24.82 -5.03
N MET A 275 1.54 23.69 -4.44
CA MET A 275 1.31 23.42 -3.02
C MET A 275 2.23 22.31 -2.50
N PRO A 276 2.57 22.29 -1.21
CA PRO A 276 3.11 21.11 -0.55
C PRO A 276 2.05 20.00 -0.45
N LEU A 277 2.49 18.75 -0.54
CA LEU A 277 1.61 17.56 -0.45
C LEU A 277 1.84 16.76 0.82
N GLY A 278 3.09 16.57 1.26
CA GLY A 278 3.38 15.87 2.51
C GLY A 278 4.84 16.00 2.93
N GLN A 279 5.05 16.01 4.25
CA GLN A 279 6.38 15.98 4.85
C GLN A 279 6.68 14.54 5.29
N LEU A 280 7.83 14.00 4.89
CA LEU A 280 8.23 12.61 5.10
C LEU A 280 9.64 12.51 5.71
N PRO A 281 9.92 11.48 6.52
CA PRO A 281 11.25 11.27 7.08
C PRO A 281 12.32 11.08 6.00
N LEU A 282 13.46 11.76 6.14
CA LEU A 282 14.61 11.60 5.25
C LEU A 282 15.47 10.40 5.68
N ALA A 283 15.02 9.20 5.35
CA ALA A 283 15.73 7.96 5.64
C ALA A 283 15.59 6.93 4.52
N THR A 284 16.69 6.25 4.20
CA THR A 284 16.74 5.18 3.21
C THR A 284 17.64 4.04 3.69
N SER A 285 17.37 2.83 3.22
CA SER A 285 18.11 1.62 3.60
C SER A 285 18.75 1.01 2.37
N LEU A 286 20.05 0.68 2.47
CA LEU A 286 20.73 -0.19 1.52
C LEU A 286 20.32 -1.62 1.80
N VAL A 287 19.64 -2.22 0.83
CA VAL A 287 19.06 -3.55 0.94
C VAL A 287 19.62 -4.43 -0.15
N VAL A 288 20.00 -5.65 0.24
CA VAL A 288 20.53 -6.67 -0.67
C VAL A 288 19.81 -8.00 -0.46
N GLU A 289 19.97 -8.94 -1.38
CA GLU A 289 19.54 -10.33 -1.16
C GLU A 289 20.39 -10.99 -0.05
N THR A 290 19.81 -11.86 0.77
CA THR A 290 20.48 -12.41 1.97
C THR A 290 21.83 -13.11 1.70
N ASN A 291 22.03 -13.66 0.50
CA ASN A 291 23.28 -14.33 0.10
C ASN A 291 24.16 -13.46 -0.81
N SER A 292 23.87 -12.15 -0.89
CA SER A 292 24.69 -11.21 -1.65
C SER A 292 26.11 -11.11 -1.07
N GLY A 293 27.09 -10.91 -1.95
CA GLY A 293 28.47 -10.59 -1.57
C GLY A 293 28.71 -9.10 -1.29
N VAL A 294 27.66 -8.29 -1.22
CA VAL A 294 27.70 -6.85 -0.91
C VAL A 294 27.43 -6.67 0.58
N ASP A 295 28.42 -6.14 1.31
CA ASP A 295 28.40 -5.92 2.76
C ASP A 295 28.60 -4.46 3.18
N GLU A 296 28.93 -3.58 2.22
CA GLU A 296 29.07 -2.13 2.41
C GLU A 296 28.83 -1.38 1.08
N LEU A 297 28.69 -0.06 1.14
CA LEU A 297 28.43 0.77 -0.05
C LEU A 297 29.54 0.66 -1.12
N THR A 298 30.80 0.60 -0.69
CA THR A 298 32.00 0.49 -1.54
C THR A 298 32.03 -0.80 -2.37
N ALA A 299 31.37 -1.86 -1.91
CA ALA A 299 31.23 -3.10 -2.68
C ALA A 299 30.32 -2.93 -3.92
N LEU A 300 29.62 -1.80 -4.08
CA LEU A 300 28.81 -1.47 -5.25
C LEU A 300 29.59 -0.94 -6.45
N ALA A 301 30.91 -0.75 -6.35
CA ALA A 301 31.72 -0.32 -7.49
C ALA A 301 31.55 -1.27 -8.69
N GLY A 302 31.07 -0.74 -9.82
CA GLY A 302 30.77 -1.48 -11.04
C GLY A 302 29.55 -2.40 -10.96
N LYS A 303 28.70 -2.23 -9.94
CA LYS A 303 27.46 -2.99 -9.73
C LYS A 303 26.23 -2.17 -10.07
N THR A 304 25.08 -2.85 -10.19
CA THR A 304 23.81 -2.19 -10.47
C THR A 304 23.03 -1.94 -9.16
N LEU A 305 22.67 -0.68 -8.91
CA LEU A 305 21.88 -0.24 -7.76
C LEU A 305 20.48 0.23 -8.20
N GLY A 306 19.44 -0.39 -7.67
CA GLY A 306 18.06 0.10 -7.82
C GLY A 306 17.78 1.28 -6.89
N LEU A 307 17.24 2.37 -7.42
CA LEU A 307 16.97 3.61 -6.66
C LEU A 307 15.52 4.07 -6.83
N GLU A 308 14.94 4.67 -5.78
CA GLU A 308 13.55 5.15 -5.83
C GLU A 308 13.47 6.28 -6.86
N SER A 309 12.38 6.30 -7.63
CA SER A 309 12.21 7.25 -8.74
C SER A 309 11.80 8.66 -8.31
N HIS A 310 11.61 8.89 -7.01
CA HIS A 310 11.11 10.12 -6.41
C HIS A 310 11.74 10.35 -5.05
N GLY A 311 11.77 11.61 -4.63
CA GLY A 311 12.18 12.02 -3.29
C GLY A 311 13.67 12.32 -3.22
N MET A 312 14.21 12.22 -2.01
CA MET A 312 15.57 12.65 -1.70
C MET A 312 16.56 11.48 -1.56
N ALA A 313 16.15 10.26 -1.94
CA ALA A 313 16.99 9.06 -1.80
C ALA A 313 18.29 9.18 -2.62
N GLU A 314 18.23 9.81 -3.78
CA GLU A 314 19.40 10.05 -4.63
C GLU A 314 20.37 11.07 -4.03
N VAL A 315 19.86 12.14 -3.42
CA VAL A 315 20.70 13.12 -2.72
C VAL A 315 21.43 12.49 -1.54
N LEU A 316 20.78 11.57 -0.82
CA LEU A 316 21.45 10.78 0.23
C LEU A 316 22.50 9.85 -0.37
N LEU A 317 22.20 9.16 -1.48
CA LEU A 317 23.18 8.31 -2.16
C LEU A 317 24.43 9.11 -2.54
N LEU A 318 24.27 10.27 -3.18
CA LEU A 318 25.38 11.10 -3.63
C LEU A 318 26.27 11.56 -2.46
N GLN A 319 25.68 11.94 -1.33
CA GLN A 319 26.44 12.26 -0.11
C GLN A 319 27.29 11.07 0.36
N LEU A 320 26.70 9.88 0.38
CA LEU A 320 27.40 8.69 0.84
C LEU A 320 28.52 8.25 -0.12
N LEU A 321 28.29 8.41 -1.42
CA LEU A 321 29.34 8.19 -2.43
C LEU A 321 30.49 9.17 -2.20
N PHE A 322 30.18 10.45 -2.05
CA PHE A 322 31.18 11.48 -1.76
C PHE A 322 31.99 11.18 -0.47
N GLU A 323 31.32 10.80 0.62
CA GLU A 323 31.96 10.44 1.90
C GLU A 323 32.85 9.18 1.79
N SER A 324 32.47 8.21 0.95
CA SER A 324 33.25 6.99 0.70
C SER A 324 34.34 7.16 -0.37
N GLY A 325 34.48 8.35 -0.95
CA GLY A 325 35.41 8.62 -2.04
C GLY A 325 35.01 7.99 -3.38
N MET A 326 33.75 7.56 -3.50
CA MET A 326 33.12 7.11 -4.73
C MET A 326 32.42 8.27 -5.43
N SER A 327 32.03 8.03 -6.68
CA SER A 327 31.29 8.95 -7.52
C SER A 327 30.05 8.26 -8.10
N ARG A 328 29.12 9.06 -8.61
CA ARG A 328 27.95 8.56 -9.34
C ARG A 328 28.32 7.59 -10.47
N SER A 329 29.45 7.82 -11.16
CA SER A 329 29.92 6.97 -12.26
C SER A 329 30.48 5.62 -11.83
N ASP A 330 30.72 5.41 -10.54
CA ASP A 330 31.20 4.13 -10.02
C ASP A 330 30.07 3.09 -9.86
N ILE A 331 28.80 3.48 -10.02
CA ILE A 331 27.64 2.60 -9.83
C ILE A 331 26.65 2.77 -10.99
N ASP A 332 26.12 1.65 -11.49
CA ASP A 332 25.05 1.68 -12.49
C ASP A 332 23.70 1.86 -11.80
N ILE A 333 23.17 3.08 -11.79
CA ILE A 333 21.88 3.40 -11.16
C ILE A 333 20.73 3.07 -12.11
N VAL A 334 19.75 2.30 -11.62
CA VAL A 334 18.47 2.09 -12.30
C VAL A 334 17.32 2.57 -11.42
N TYR A 335 16.48 3.44 -11.97
CA TYR A 335 15.29 3.92 -11.26
C TYR A 335 14.18 2.88 -11.34
N LEU A 336 13.67 2.48 -10.19
CA LEU A 336 12.65 1.45 -10.07
C LEU A 336 11.53 1.94 -9.15
N ASP A 337 10.31 1.49 -9.42
CA ASP A 337 9.25 1.55 -8.43
C ASP A 337 9.58 0.59 -7.27
N ARG A 338 9.03 0.86 -6.09
CA ARG A 338 9.32 0.10 -4.86
C ARG A 338 9.02 -1.39 -5.00
N ARG A 339 8.01 -1.77 -5.76
CA ARG A 339 7.65 -3.18 -5.96
C ARG A 339 8.64 -3.85 -6.92
N ALA A 340 9.07 -3.14 -7.96
CA ALA A 340 10.09 -3.58 -8.90
C ALA A 340 11.43 -3.83 -8.22
N MET A 341 11.85 -2.94 -7.32
CA MET A 341 13.09 -3.10 -6.54
C MET A 341 13.25 -4.47 -5.90
N VAL A 342 12.27 -4.90 -5.09
CA VAL A 342 12.32 -6.19 -4.40
C VAL A 342 12.43 -7.35 -5.39
N ARG A 343 11.70 -7.27 -6.50
CA ARG A 343 11.70 -8.31 -7.55
C ARG A 343 13.03 -8.37 -8.29
N HIS A 344 13.56 -7.21 -8.67
CA HIS A 344 14.83 -7.11 -9.36
C HIS A 344 15.97 -7.61 -8.48
N LEU A 345 15.92 -7.28 -7.19
CA LEU A 345 16.91 -7.73 -6.22
C LEU A 345 16.87 -9.25 -6.06
N LYS A 346 15.69 -9.84 -5.89
CA LYS A 346 15.52 -11.31 -5.77
C LYS A 346 15.89 -12.09 -7.02
N SER A 347 15.75 -11.48 -8.20
CA SER A 347 16.10 -12.11 -9.48
C SER A 347 17.56 -11.92 -9.88
N GLY A 348 18.34 -11.14 -9.12
CA GLY A 348 19.71 -10.77 -9.44
C GLY A 348 19.81 -9.86 -10.67
N LEU A 349 18.74 -9.10 -10.96
CA LEU A 349 18.75 -8.04 -11.98
C LEU A 349 19.43 -6.77 -11.48
N VAL A 350 19.40 -6.54 -10.17
CA VAL A 350 20.18 -5.51 -9.48
C VAL A 350 20.91 -6.16 -8.30
N ASP A 351 22.09 -5.65 -7.95
CA ASP A 351 22.91 -6.18 -6.85
C ASP A 351 22.42 -5.67 -5.48
N ALA A 352 21.86 -4.47 -5.45
CA ALA A 352 21.32 -3.82 -4.27
C ALA A 352 20.18 -2.87 -4.63
N VAL A 353 19.42 -2.43 -3.63
CA VAL A 353 18.44 -1.35 -3.76
C VAL A 353 18.57 -0.37 -2.61
N LEU A 354 18.33 0.91 -2.88
CA LEU A 354 18.25 1.98 -1.88
C LEU A 354 16.80 2.42 -1.75
N VAL A 355 16.17 2.10 -0.61
CA VAL A 355 14.71 2.21 -0.44
C VAL A 355 14.31 2.76 0.91
N SER A 356 13.32 3.67 0.94
CA SER A 356 12.78 4.27 2.15
C SER A 356 11.66 3.41 2.80
N GLY A 357 11.49 3.55 4.12
CA GLY A 357 10.29 3.08 4.84
C GLY A 357 10.07 1.56 4.95
N LEU A 358 11.07 0.72 4.62
CA LEU A 358 10.97 -0.73 4.81
C LEU A 358 11.46 -1.15 6.18
N ASN A 359 10.64 -1.94 6.90
CA ASN A 359 11.03 -2.48 8.20
C ASN A 359 11.84 -3.78 8.04
N LYS A 360 12.76 -4.03 8.98
CA LYS A 360 13.67 -5.20 8.95
C LYS A 360 12.95 -6.55 8.90
N ALA A 361 11.80 -6.66 9.58
CA ALA A 361 11.03 -7.90 9.59
C ALA A 361 10.46 -8.25 8.20
N GLY A 362 9.97 -7.25 7.47
CA GLY A 362 9.49 -7.40 6.10
C GLY A 362 10.62 -7.75 5.12
N LEU A 363 11.80 -7.12 5.28
CA LEU A 363 12.97 -7.45 4.47
C LEU A 363 13.40 -8.91 4.66
N ALA A 364 13.57 -9.35 5.91
CA ALA A 364 13.99 -10.72 6.23
C ALA A 364 13.01 -11.76 5.66
N TYR A 365 11.69 -11.50 5.75
CA TYR A 365 10.67 -12.36 5.16
C TYR A 365 10.82 -12.51 3.64
N LEU A 366 11.21 -11.43 2.96
CA LEU A 366 11.40 -11.42 1.51
C LEU A 366 12.70 -12.10 1.06
N GLY A 367 13.55 -12.55 1.98
CA GLY A 367 14.90 -13.04 1.70
C GLY A 367 15.86 -11.90 1.40
N LEU A 368 15.60 -10.73 1.98
CA LEU A 368 16.40 -9.53 1.84
C LEU A 368 17.01 -9.15 3.19
N GLN A 369 18.13 -8.47 3.15
CA GLN A 369 18.80 -7.95 4.33
C GLN A 369 19.13 -6.47 4.15
N GLU A 370 18.88 -5.68 5.19
CA GLU A 370 19.40 -4.32 5.29
C GLU A 370 20.86 -4.42 5.71
N ILE A 371 21.75 -3.88 4.87
CA ILE A 371 23.19 -3.78 5.14
C ILE A 371 23.45 -2.51 5.94
N GLU A 372 22.86 -1.41 5.50
CA GLU A 372 23.08 -0.11 6.11
C GLU A 372 21.81 0.74 6.03
N ARG A 373 21.62 1.60 7.03
CA ARG A 373 20.53 2.57 7.07
C ARG A 373 21.11 3.97 7.12
N PHE A 374 20.74 4.76 6.14
CA PHE A 374 21.13 6.15 6.01
C PHE A 374 19.98 7.04 6.44
N ALA A 375 20.21 7.89 7.43
CA ALA A 375 19.22 8.86 7.88
C ALA A 375 19.92 10.19 8.11
N SER A 376 19.32 11.27 7.63
CA SER A 376 19.80 12.64 7.91
C SER A 376 19.40 13.11 9.32
N GLY A 377 19.52 12.23 10.33
CA GLY A 377 19.02 12.49 11.68
C GLY A 377 17.49 12.62 11.74
N ASN A 378 16.99 13.66 12.42
CA ASN A 378 15.55 14.00 12.52
C ASN A 378 15.08 14.90 11.36
N SER A 379 15.76 14.87 10.21
CA SER A 379 15.40 15.70 9.07
C SER A 379 14.26 15.05 8.28
N ASP A 380 13.30 15.87 7.88
CA ASP A 380 12.22 15.49 6.98
C ASP A 380 12.43 16.19 5.64
N TRP A 381 11.93 15.59 4.56
CA TRP A 381 11.83 16.24 3.25
C TRP A 381 10.37 16.49 2.89
N GLN A 382 10.15 17.43 1.97
CA GLN A 382 8.83 17.88 1.58
C GLN A 382 8.56 17.50 0.13
N SER A 383 7.40 16.90 -0.12
CA SER A 383 6.86 16.71 -1.46
C SER A 383 5.94 17.86 -1.84
N TYR A 384 5.87 18.13 -3.14
CA TYR A 384 5.12 19.23 -3.73
C TYR A 384 4.31 18.75 -4.92
N LEU A 385 3.15 19.39 -5.15
CA LEU A 385 2.49 19.38 -6.44
C LEU A 385 3.15 20.43 -7.31
N VAL A 386 3.73 19.99 -8.43
CA VAL A 386 4.42 20.83 -9.38
C VAL A 386 3.69 20.77 -10.71
N VAL A 387 3.31 21.92 -11.24
CA VAL A 387 2.46 22.06 -12.43
C VAL A 387 3.27 22.70 -13.56
N HIS A 388 3.09 22.23 -14.79
CA HIS A 388 3.65 22.87 -15.97
C HIS A 388 3.12 24.31 -16.08
N ALA A 389 4.02 25.28 -16.32
CA ALA A 389 3.67 26.70 -16.29
C ALA A 389 2.55 27.06 -17.28
N ASP A 390 2.56 26.43 -18.47
CA ASP A 390 1.50 26.64 -19.46
C ASP A 390 0.15 26.10 -18.99
N SER A 391 0.12 24.93 -18.34
CA SER A 391 -1.12 24.35 -17.82
C SER A 391 -1.70 25.22 -16.69
N LEU A 392 -0.83 25.75 -15.82
CA LEU A 392 -1.25 26.69 -14.77
C LEU A 392 -1.81 27.99 -15.36
N THR A 393 -1.24 28.48 -16.47
CA THR A 393 -1.68 29.70 -17.15
C THR A 393 -2.98 29.50 -17.93
N LEU A 394 -3.14 28.35 -18.60
CA LEU A 394 -4.33 28.01 -19.38
C LEU A 394 -5.53 27.64 -18.50
N PHE A 395 -5.28 26.98 -17.37
CA PHE A 395 -6.32 26.41 -16.52
C PHE A 395 -6.25 26.86 -15.03
N PRO A 396 -6.05 28.16 -14.72
CA PRO A 396 -5.77 28.61 -13.36
C PRO A 396 -6.91 28.29 -12.37
N GLN A 397 -8.16 28.42 -12.81
CA GLN A 397 -9.32 28.11 -11.95
C GLN A 397 -9.43 26.61 -11.63
N ARG A 398 -9.06 25.75 -12.60
CA ARG A 398 -9.10 24.29 -12.42
C ARG A 398 -8.00 23.85 -11.44
N TRP A 399 -6.79 24.37 -11.59
CA TRP A 399 -5.72 24.11 -10.63
C TRP A 399 -6.05 24.62 -9.23
N GLN A 400 -6.83 25.71 -9.12
CA GLN A 400 -7.18 26.27 -7.82
C GLN A 400 -8.24 25.40 -7.14
N ALA A 401 -9.20 24.89 -7.90
CA ALA A 401 -10.15 23.87 -7.45
C ALA A 401 -9.43 22.59 -7.01
N VAL A 402 -8.43 22.12 -7.76
CA VAL A 402 -7.58 20.98 -7.37
C VAL A 402 -6.87 21.26 -6.04
N ALA A 403 -6.18 22.40 -5.90
CA ALA A 403 -5.45 22.74 -4.67
C ALA A 403 -6.38 22.80 -3.45
N ASN A 404 -7.56 23.41 -3.59
CA ASN A 404 -8.56 23.48 -2.52
C ASN A 404 -9.06 22.09 -2.10
N ALA A 405 -9.38 21.23 -3.08
CA ALA A 405 -9.79 19.85 -2.81
C ALA A 405 -8.70 19.05 -2.09
N LEU A 406 -7.44 19.25 -2.48
CA LEU A 406 -6.29 18.60 -1.86
C LEU A 406 -6.04 19.08 -0.43
N PHE A 407 -6.15 20.38 -0.13
CA PHE A 407 -6.03 20.87 1.25
C PHE A 407 -7.17 20.37 2.14
N ALA A 408 -8.40 20.34 1.63
CA ALA A 408 -9.52 19.76 2.36
C ALA A 408 -9.28 18.28 2.66
N THR A 409 -8.77 17.53 1.68
CA THR A 409 -8.43 16.11 1.82
C THR A 409 -7.28 15.88 2.81
N ALA A 410 -6.20 16.65 2.69
CA ALA A 410 -5.06 16.66 3.61
C ALA A 410 -5.52 16.87 5.05
N LYS A 411 -6.42 17.84 5.29
CA LYS A 411 -7.02 18.08 6.62
C LYS A 411 -7.79 16.86 7.13
N ARG A 412 -8.58 16.18 6.28
CA ARG A 412 -9.30 14.95 6.67
C ARG A 412 -8.35 13.79 6.97
N LEU A 413 -7.27 13.64 6.19
CA LEU A 413 -6.25 12.62 6.41
C LEU A 413 -5.48 12.85 7.72
N GLU A 414 -5.08 14.09 8.00
CA GLU A 414 -4.39 14.47 9.24
C GLU A 414 -5.31 14.27 10.47
N ALA A 415 -6.61 14.57 10.33
CA ALA A 415 -7.63 14.30 11.34
C ALA A 415 -7.98 12.82 11.47
N LYS A 416 -7.44 11.95 10.61
CA LYS A 416 -7.73 10.51 10.53
C LYS A 416 -9.23 10.23 10.40
N ASP A 417 -9.90 11.02 9.57
CA ASP A 417 -11.31 10.81 9.23
C ASP A 417 -11.54 9.37 8.74
N PRO A 418 -12.50 8.61 9.29
CA PRO A 418 -12.66 7.19 8.98
C PRO A 418 -12.85 6.89 7.48
N SER A 419 -13.58 7.74 6.76
CA SER A 419 -13.83 7.54 5.32
C SER A 419 -12.57 7.80 4.50
N SER A 420 -11.81 8.85 4.86
CA SER A 420 -10.54 9.18 4.20
C SER A 420 -9.48 8.13 4.50
N VAL A 421 -9.46 7.58 5.73
CA VAL A 421 -8.57 6.46 6.10
C VAL A 421 -8.95 5.19 5.34
N GLU A 422 -10.24 4.90 5.16
CA GLU A 422 -10.69 3.74 4.37
C GLU A 422 -10.30 3.88 2.89
N LEU A 423 -10.45 5.06 2.30
CA LEU A 423 -10.00 5.33 0.93
C LEU A 423 -8.48 5.26 0.81
N ALA A 424 -7.75 5.83 1.78
CA ALA A 424 -6.30 5.74 1.86
C ALA A 424 -5.85 4.28 1.98
N ASP A 425 -6.49 3.47 2.82
CA ASP A 425 -6.21 2.04 2.98
C ASP A 425 -6.57 1.27 1.71
N ASN A 426 -7.67 1.63 1.05
CA ASN A 426 -8.07 1.06 -0.24
C ASN A 426 -7.10 1.40 -1.36
N TRP A 427 -6.46 2.56 -1.32
CA TRP A 427 -5.46 2.93 -2.31
C TRP A 427 -4.09 2.34 -1.99
N LEU A 428 -3.65 2.47 -0.74
CA LEU A 428 -2.45 1.85 -0.19
C LEU A 428 -2.58 0.32 -0.12
N ARG A 429 -3.51 -0.33 -0.84
CA ARG A 429 -4.29 -1.58 -0.58
C ARG A 429 -3.54 -2.80 -0.12
N TYR A 430 -2.70 -2.60 0.84
CA TYR A 430 -1.48 -3.33 0.97
C TYR A 430 -1.08 -3.24 2.45
N ARG A 431 -1.70 -4.05 3.33
CA ARG A 431 -1.15 -4.63 4.60
C ARG A 431 -2.13 -4.61 5.80
N ASN A 432 -3.14 -5.49 5.84
CA ASN A 432 -3.92 -5.74 7.07
C ASN A 432 -4.63 -4.48 7.60
N THR A 433 -5.46 -4.62 8.63
CA THR A 433 -5.92 -3.46 9.39
C THR A 433 -4.72 -2.63 9.89
N GLY A 434 -4.57 -1.39 9.41
CA GLY A 434 -3.58 -0.42 9.91
C GLY A 434 -2.45 -0.02 8.95
N ALA A 435 -2.46 -0.42 7.67
CA ALA A 435 -1.48 0.04 6.67
C ALA A 435 -1.53 1.56 6.47
N ALA A 436 -2.74 2.08 6.27
CA ALA A 436 -2.97 3.52 6.27
C ALA A 436 -2.54 4.15 7.60
N ALA A 437 -2.82 3.53 8.75
CA ALA A 437 -2.40 4.07 10.05
C ALA A 437 -0.87 4.18 10.19
N SER A 438 -0.10 3.23 9.64
CA SER A 438 1.36 3.29 9.61
C SER A 438 1.85 4.39 8.66
N ALA A 439 1.35 4.43 7.43
CA ALA A 439 1.74 5.45 6.44
C ALA A 439 1.38 6.87 6.93
N LEU A 440 0.15 7.05 7.43
CA LEU A 440 -0.33 8.29 8.03
C LEU A 440 0.35 8.63 9.37
N SER A 441 1.10 7.70 9.98
CA SER A 441 1.92 8.03 11.15
C SER A 441 3.28 8.61 10.76
N GLU A 442 3.78 8.28 9.57
CA GLU A 442 5.08 8.69 9.04
C GLU A 442 4.98 9.99 8.22
N VAL A 443 3.88 10.21 7.51
CA VAL A 443 3.65 11.45 6.75
C VAL A 443 2.96 12.50 7.63
N ARG A 444 3.31 13.77 7.41
CA ARG A 444 2.57 14.93 7.94
C ARG A 444 2.00 15.73 6.78
N PHE A 445 0.68 15.88 6.76
CA PHE A 445 0.01 16.77 5.82
C PHE A 445 -0.04 18.16 6.45
N ILE A 446 0.34 19.18 5.67
CA ILE A 446 0.40 20.55 6.18
C ILE A 446 -0.81 21.36 5.73
N ASP A 447 -1.31 22.19 6.62
CA ASP A 447 -2.43 23.09 6.35
C ASP A 447 -2.01 24.27 5.47
N VAL A 448 -3.00 25.07 5.07
CA VAL A 448 -2.75 26.20 4.16
C VAL A 448 -1.86 27.28 4.80
N ALA A 449 -1.96 27.51 6.11
CA ALA A 449 -1.15 28.51 6.79
C ALA A 449 0.33 28.09 6.82
N LYS A 450 0.61 26.82 7.10
CA LYS A 450 1.96 26.28 7.06
C LYS A 450 2.48 26.17 5.62
N ALA A 451 1.62 25.87 4.64
CA ALA A 451 1.97 25.95 3.23
C ALA A 451 2.37 27.37 2.81
N ALA A 452 1.67 28.39 3.31
CA ALA A 452 2.00 29.80 3.11
C ALA A 452 3.41 30.13 3.58
N GLN A 453 3.74 29.70 4.80
CA GLN A 453 5.04 29.95 5.40
C GLN A 453 6.13 29.25 4.59
N LEU A 454 5.94 27.96 4.31
CA LEU A 454 6.88 27.14 3.56
C LEU A 454 7.17 27.70 2.18
N LEU A 455 6.12 28.02 1.41
CA LEU A 455 6.25 28.56 0.05
C LEU A 455 6.53 30.06 0.02
N GLY A 456 6.46 30.75 1.17
CA GLY A 456 6.59 32.20 1.31
C GLY A 456 7.99 32.69 1.66
N SER A 457 8.91 31.78 1.99
CA SER A 457 10.20 32.08 2.61
C SER A 457 11.29 31.21 2.00
N ASP A 458 12.40 31.81 1.55
CA ASP A 458 13.56 31.07 1.03
C ASP A 458 14.14 30.11 2.08
N ALA A 459 14.13 30.53 3.35
CA ALA A 459 14.67 29.73 4.44
C ALA A 459 13.84 28.48 4.69
N ASP A 460 12.51 28.59 4.61
CA ASP A 460 11.62 27.44 4.83
C ASP A 460 11.53 26.56 3.57
N PHE A 461 11.50 27.17 2.37
CA PHE A 461 11.51 26.44 1.10
C PHE A 461 12.81 25.66 0.88
N ALA A 462 13.92 26.12 1.47
CA ALA A 462 15.20 25.43 1.55
C ALA A 462 15.83 25.00 0.20
N LEU A 463 15.55 25.75 -0.87
CA LEU A 463 16.15 25.52 -2.19
C LEU A 463 17.66 25.79 -2.19
N GLY A 464 18.09 26.93 -1.64
CA GLY A 464 19.50 27.34 -1.61
C GLY A 464 20.43 26.32 -0.94
N PRO A 465 20.13 25.85 0.29
CA PRO A 465 20.91 24.80 0.94
C PRO A 465 21.04 23.51 0.12
N LEU A 466 19.99 23.13 -0.62
CA LEU A 466 20.05 21.96 -1.50
C LEU A 466 20.92 22.23 -2.74
N GLN A 467 20.83 23.42 -3.33
CA GLN A 467 21.69 23.84 -4.44
C GLN A 467 23.17 23.83 -4.04
N ASP A 468 23.49 24.40 -2.88
CA ASP A 468 24.86 24.41 -2.34
C ASP A 468 25.39 22.99 -2.11
N LEU A 469 24.57 22.12 -1.51
CA LEU A 469 24.91 20.71 -1.30
C LEU A 469 25.19 19.99 -2.62
N LEU A 470 24.35 20.16 -3.63
CA LEU A 470 24.53 19.50 -4.92
C LEU A 470 25.79 19.99 -5.65
N LEU A 471 26.10 21.29 -5.57
CA LEU A 471 27.36 21.82 -6.09
C LEU A 471 28.58 21.24 -5.37
N GLU A 472 28.52 21.08 -4.04
CA GLU A 472 29.58 20.43 -3.25
C GLU A 472 29.80 18.97 -3.69
N LEU A 473 28.72 18.26 -3.99
CA LEU A 473 28.74 16.88 -4.50
C LEU A 473 29.16 16.77 -5.98
N GLY A 474 29.41 17.90 -6.66
CA GLY A 474 29.82 17.95 -8.05
C GLY A 474 28.69 17.72 -9.06
N GLU A 475 27.43 17.85 -8.62
CA GLU A 475 26.27 17.77 -9.50
C GLU A 475 25.98 19.12 -10.17
N GLU A 476 25.36 19.05 -11.35
CA GLU A 476 24.85 20.24 -12.01
C GLU A 476 23.63 20.80 -11.27
N VAL A 477 23.52 22.12 -11.21
CA VAL A 477 22.45 22.84 -10.52
C VAL A 477 21.89 23.91 -11.45
N PRO A 478 20.56 23.98 -11.66
CA PRO A 478 19.97 25.00 -12.51
C PRO A 478 20.04 26.36 -11.82
N ASP A 479 20.23 27.40 -12.62
CA ASP A 479 20.05 28.79 -12.19
C ASP A 479 18.55 29.04 -12.04
N THR A 480 18.02 28.79 -10.84
CA THR A 480 16.62 29.04 -10.52
C THR A 480 16.47 29.47 -9.07
N SER A 481 15.47 30.32 -8.82
CA SER A 481 15.14 30.85 -7.50
C SER A 481 13.76 30.39 -7.04
N ARG A 482 13.47 30.57 -5.75
CA ARG A 482 12.12 30.34 -5.21
C ARG A 482 11.08 31.16 -5.96
N ASP A 483 11.34 32.44 -6.22
CA ASP A 483 10.37 33.35 -6.85
C ASP A 483 10.03 32.96 -8.30
N GLU A 484 10.95 32.27 -8.99
CA GLU A 484 10.67 31.67 -10.30
C GLU A 484 9.87 30.37 -10.21
N LEU A 485 9.96 29.65 -9.09
CA LEU A 485 9.27 28.39 -8.86
C LEU A 485 7.89 28.59 -8.25
N VAL A 486 7.71 29.61 -7.41
CA VAL A 486 6.48 29.86 -6.66
C VAL A 486 5.86 31.16 -7.15
N ASN A 487 4.76 31.05 -7.89
CA ASN A 487 4.00 32.21 -8.32
C ASN A 487 3.37 32.94 -7.11
N GLU A 488 3.79 34.17 -6.83
CA GLU A 488 3.25 34.94 -5.69
C GLU A 488 1.75 35.23 -5.80
N THR A 489 1.25 35.51 -7.01
CA THR A 489 -0.17 35.78 -7.23
C THR A 489 -1.01 34.54 -6.93
N TRP A 490 -0.50 33.37 -7.31
CA TRP A 490 -1.09 32.09 -6.97
C TRP A 490 -1.10 31.86 -5.46
N LEU A 491 0.04 32.06 -4.80
CA LEU A 491 0.18 31.88 -3.36
C LEU A 491 -0.81 32.78 -2.60
N GLN A 492 -0.95 34.05 -2.99
CA GLN A 492 -1.93 34.97 -2.40
C GLN A 492 -3.37 34.51 -2.63
N ALA A 493 -3.73 34.13 -3.86
CA ALA A 493 -5.08 33.67 -4.18
C ALA A 493 -5.46 32.37 -3.44
N MET A 494 -4.49 31.50 -3.19
CA MET A 494 -4.63 30.30 -2.38
C MET A 494 -4.90 30.65 -0.91
N LEU A 495 -4.18 31.65 -0.37
CA LEU A 495 -4.30 32.08 1.03
C LEU A 495 -5.62 32.79 1.33
N GLU A 496 -6.07 33.68 0.44
CA GLU A 496 -7.34 34.39 0.60
C GLU A 496 -8.52 33.42 0.71
N ARG A 497 -8.57 32.41 -0.17
CA ARG A 497 -9.67 31.42 -0.16
C ARG A 497 -9.61 30.41 0.98
N ALA A 498 -8.43 30.19 1.55
CA ALA A 498 -8.29 29.32 2.71
C ALA A 498 -8.64 30.01 4.03
N GLY A 499 -8.60 31.34 4.09
CA GLY A 499 -9.09 32.12 5.24
C GLY A 499 -10.63 32.20 5.33
N ASP A 500 -11.34 31.89 4.25
CA ASP A 500 -12.81 31.95 4.14
C ASP A 500 -13.52 30.62 4.49
N ASN A 501 -12.78 29.52 4.72
CA ASN A 501 -13.28 28.17 5.07
C ASN A 501 -12.71 27.67 6.40
#